data_AF-A0A679FUR3-F1
#
_entry.id   AF-A0A679FUR3-F1
#
_cell.length_a   1.000
_cell.length_b   1.000
_cell.length_c   1.000
_cell.angle_alpha   90.00
_cell.angle_beta   90.00
_cell.angle_gamma   90.00
#
_symmetry.space_group_name_H-M   'P 1'
#
loop_
_entity.id
_entity.type
_entity.pdbx_description
1 polymer ?
#
loop_
_entity_poly.entity_id
_entity_poly.type
_entity_poly.pdbx_seq_one_letter_code
_entity_poly.pdbx_strand_id
1 'polypeptide(L)' 'MIKTYKVMLLPNNKQRTKLFECAGASRWAYNWALATQQENDKNGGTFLNDNELRKMLTQLKKPESVMN' A
#
# COMPACT_ATOMS: atom_id res chain seq x y z
N MET A 1 17.55 -24.99 -16.14
CA MET A 1 17.43 -23.80 -17.01
C MET A 1 16.08 -23.14 -16.73
N ILE A 2 16.05 -21.97 -16.07
CA ILE A 2 14.79 -21.26 -15.79
C ILE A 2 14.36 -20.55 -17.08
N LYS A 3 13.20 -20.92 -17.64
CA LYS A 3 12.57 -20.20 -18.74
C LYS A 3 11.67 -19.12 -18.15
N THR A 4 11.80 -17.88 -18.60
CA THR A 4 10.92 -16.79 -18.19
C THR A 4 10.11 -16.29 -19.38
N TYR A 5 8.89 -15.86 -19.13
CA TYR A 5 8.01 -15.29 -20.14
C TYR A 5 8.03 -13.77 -20.02
N LYS A 6 8.45 -13.08 -21.09
CA LYS A 6 8.35 -11.63 -21.18
C LYS A 6 7.02 -11.28 -21.82
N VAL A 7 6.07 -10.78 -21.02
CA VAL A 7 4.75 -10.35 -21.48
C VAL A 7 4.68 -8.82 -21.44
N MET A 8 4.29 -8.19 -22.54
CA MET A 8 4.02 -6.76 -22.61
C MET A 8 2.51 -6.53 -22.53
N LEU A 9 2.08 -5.66 -21.62
CA LEU A 9 0.68 -5.22 -21.56
C LEU A 9 0.45 -4.14 -22.62
N LEU A 10 -0.68 -4.21 -23.34
CA LEU A 10 -1.14 -3.18 -24.28
C LEU A 10 -2.40 -2.50 -23.71
N PRO A 11 -2.25 -1.63 -22.68
CA PRO A 11 -3.39 -1.01 -22.02
C PRO A 11 -4.04 0.05 -22.92
N ASN A 12 -5.38 0.10 -22.89
CA ASN A 12 -6.13 1.18 -23.53
C ASN A 12 -6.00 2.50 -22.73
N ASN A 13 -6.50 3.60 -23.29
CA ASN A 13 -6.38 4.93 -22.67
C ASN A 13 -6.91 4.98 -21.24
N LYS A 14 -8.06 4.34 -20.95
CA LYS A 14 -8.64 4.31 -19.59
C LYS A 14 -7.75 3.53 -18.62
N GLN A 15 -7.19 2.40 -19.07
CA GLN A 15 -6.29 1.58 -18.26
C GLN A 15 -4.98 2.30 -17.98
N ARG A 16 -4.40 3.02 -18.96
CA ARG A 16 -3.19 3.82 -18.76
C ARG A 16 -3.40 4.87 -17.68
N THR A 17 -4.50 5.62 -17.72
CA THR A 17 -4.80 6.62 -16.68
C THR A 17 -4.85 5.97 -15.30
N LYS A 18 -5.57 4.84 -15.14
CA LYS A 18 -5.61 4.12 -13.85
C LYS A 18 -4.24 3.60 -13.38
N LEU A 19 -3.42 3.11 -14.32
CA LEU A 19 -2.06 2.67 -13.99
C LEU A 19 -1.21 3.85 -13.48
N PHE A 20 -1.35 5.03 -14.07
CA PHE A 20 -0.68 6.24 -13.60
C PHE A 20 -1.22 6.75 -12.27
N GLU A 21 -2.54 6.70 -12.05
CA GLU A 21 -3.15 7.03 -10.74
C GLU A 21 -2.61 6.12 -9.62
N CYS A 22 -2.36 4.85 -9.94
CA CYS A 22 -1.79 3.88 -9.00
C CYS A 22 -0.26 3.92 -8.94
N ALA A 23 0.39 4.69 -9.82
CA ALA A 23 1.85 4.78 -9.88
C ALA A 23 2.35 5.51 -8.63
N GLY A 24 2.91 4.75 -7.69
CA GLY A 24 3.39 5.26 -6.42
C GLY A 24 2.58 4.81 -5.21
N ALA A 25 1.42 4.16 -5.40
CA ALA A 25 0.64 3.62 -4.28
C ALA A 25 1.43 2.59 -3.46
N SER A 26 2.20 1.73 -4.14
CA SER A 26 3.11 0.77 -3.50
C SER A 26 4.23 1.44 -2.71
N ARG A 27 4.84 2.49 -3.26
CA ARG A 27 5.91 3.25 -2.59
C ARG A 27 5.37 4.02 -1.38
N TRP A 28 4.19 4.63 -1.52
CA TRP A 28 3.51 5.29 -0.42
C TRP A 28 3.18 4.30 0.70
N ALA A 29 2.57 3.15 0.38
CA ALA A 29 2.21 2.14 1.38
C ALA A 29 3.43 1.59 2.13
N TYR A 30 4.54 1.38 1.42
CA TYR A 30 5.82 0.97 2.03
C TYR A 30 6.35 2.04 3.00
N ASN A 31 6.41 3.29 2.56
CA ASN A 31 6.88 4.39 3.40
C ASN A 31 5.98 4.62 4.62
N TRP A 32 4.66 4.49 4.45
CA TRP A 32 3.69 4.58 5.54
C TRP A 32 3.95 3.50 6.59
N ALA A 33 4.05 2.23 6.17
CA ALA A 33 4.30 1.13 7.09
C ALA A 33 5.63 1.30 7.84
N LEU A 34 6.67 1.76 7.15
CA LEU A 34 7.98 2.04 7.77
C LEU A 34 7.87 3.15 8.84
N ALA A 35 7.19 4.25 8.53
CA ALA A 35 7.00 5.36 9.46
C ALA A 35 6.20 4.93 10.70
N THR A 36 5.10 4.19 10.50
CA THR A 36 4.29 3.65 11.61
C THR A 36 5.12 2.71 12.50
N GLN A 37 5.95 1.86 11.90
CA GLN A 37 6.79 0.95 12.66
C GLN A 37 7.88 1.69 13.46
N GLN A 38 8.45 2.75 12.88
CA GLN A 38 9.41 3.62 13.58
C GLN A 38 8.78 4.38 14.74
N GLU A 39 7.56 4.89 14.59
CA GLU A 39 6.83 5.53 15.71
C GLU A 39 6.52 4.52 16.81
N ASN A 40 6.06 3.32 16.45
CA ASN A 40 5.76 2.28 17.42
C ASN A 40 7.01 1.83 18.19
N ASP A 41 8.15 1.67 17.51
CA ASP A 41 9.44 1.36 18.13
C ASP A 41 9.89 2.47 19.10
N LYS A 42 9.78 3.75 18.70
CA LYS A 42 10.07 4.90 19.58
C LYS A 42 9.19 4.93 20.83
N ASN A 43 7.95 4.46 20.71
CA ASN A 43 7.01 4.37 21.84
C ASN A 43 7.23 3.11 22.71
N GLY A 44 8.27 2.31 22.43
CA GLY A 44 8.58 1.08 23.16
C GLY A 44 7.68 -0.11 22.83
N GLY A 45 6.94 -0.03 21.72
CA GLY A 45 6.05 -1.09 21.24
C GLY A 45 6.82 -2.20 20.52
N THR A 46 6.22 -3.39 20.46
CA THR A 46 6.77 -4.53 19.69
C THR A 46 6.46 -4.39 18.20
N PHE A 47 7.21 -5.12 17.36
CA PHE A 47 6.97 -5.15 15.92
C PHE A 47 5.50 -5.47 15.58
N LEU A 48 4.88 -4.63 14.74
CA LEU A 48 3.47 -4.78 14.39
C LEU A 48 3.31 -5.89 13.36
N ASN A 49 2.27 -6.72 13.51
CA ASN A 49 2.01 -7.76 12.54
C ASN A 49 1.45 -7.15 11.23
N ASP A 50 1.78 -7.74 10.08
CA ASP A 50 1.27 -7.31 8.77
C ASP A 50 -0.26 -7.29 8.73
N ASN A 51 -0.92 -8.24 9.39
CA ASN A 51 -2.37 -8.27 9.51
C ASN A 51 -2.94 -7.02 10.22
N GLU A 52 -2.23 -6.50 11.22
CA GLU A 52 -2.65 -5.30 11.97
C GLU A 52 -2.43 -4.04 11.12
N LEU A 53 -1.28 -3.93 10.46
CA LEU A 53 -0.97 -2.83 9.55
C LEU A 53 -2.01 -2.73 8.42
N ARG A 54 -2.44 -3.85 7.84
CA ARG A 54 -3.50 -3.86 6.80
C ARG A 54 -4.85 -3.42 7.34
N LYS A 55 -5.22 -3.83 8.56
CA LYS A 55 -6.45 -3.38 9.22
C LYS A 55 -6.42 -1.87 9.44
N MET A 56 -5.32 -1.34 9.97
CA MET A 56 -5.13 0.11 10.17
C MET A 56 -5.22 0.88 8.86
N LEU A 57 -4.53 0.42 7.81
CA LEU A 57 -4.56 1.04 6.48
C LEU A 57 -5.99 1.07 5.90
N THR A 58 -6.76 -0.01 6.12
CA THR A 58 -8.17 -0.08 5.69
C THR A 58 -9.06 0.91 6.43
N GLN A 59 -8.84 1.13 7.73
CA GLN A 59 -9.56 2.14 8.50
C GLN A 59 -9.21 3.55 8.04
N LEU A 60 -7.92 3.80 7.73
CA LEU A 60 -7.41 5.08 7.25
C LEU A 60 -8.03 5.50 5.90
N LYS A 61 -8.47 4.52 5.10
CA LYS A 61 -9.18 4.76 3.84
C LYS A 61 -10.63 5.23 4.03
N LYS A 62 -11.26 4.98 5.18
CA LYS A 62 -12.66 5.34 5.39
C LYS A 62 -12.78 6.86 5.49
N PRO A 63 -13.68 7.50 4.73
CA PRO A 63 -13.97 8.92 4.93
C PRO A 63 -14.62 9.12 6.30
N GLU A 64 -14.25 10.20 6.99
CA GLU A 64 -14.79 10.58 8.32
C GLU A 64 -16.32 10.59 8.38
N SER A 65 -17.01 10.77 7.24
CA SER A 65 -18.47 10.83 7.15
C SER A 65 -19.22 9.54 7.51
N VAL A 66 -18.52 8.41 7.70
CA VAL A 66 -19.13 7.10 8.03
C VAL A 66 -19.00 6.75 9.52
N MET A 67 -18.50 7.67 10.35
CA MET A 67 -18.50 7.51 11.81
C MET A 67 -19.46 8.51 12.48
N ASN A 68 -20.76 8.24 12.35
CA ASN A 68 -21.81 8.72 13.26
C ASN A 68 -22.52 7.53 13.88
#